data_AF-A0A1Y1W6F9-F1
#
_entry.id   AF-A0A1Y1W6F9-F1
#
_cell.length_a   1.000
_cell.length_b   1.000
_cell.length_c   1.000
_cell.angle_alpha   90.00
_cell.angle_beta   90.00
_cell.angle_gamma   90.00
#
_symmetry.space_group_name_H-M   'P 1'
#
loop_
_entity.id
_entity.type
_entity.pdbx_description
1 polymer ?
#
loop_
_entity_poly.entity_id
_entity_poly.type
_entity_poly.pdbx_seq_one_letter_code
_entity_poly.pdbx_strand_id
1 'polypeptide(L)'
;MPNVLVSGVYPSPDTQEDKALREALRLLTPTRPDFRTADYAASFNWDEISLEYARQLNEFTHLPQRDEDSSPWYAVVFRSKRRKDCNNVDLFDADRDAYNEAFKHTGGALLVYWYTDLDADFNCLATCVWTSRDKALSVNSLPAHRQASRLSADSI
;
A
#
# COMPACT_ATOMS: atom_id res chain seq x y z
N MET A 1 -16.45 -5.93 6.43
CA MET A 1 -15.50 -5.84 5.30
C MET A 1 -14.27 -5.15 5.84
N PRO A 2 -13.11 -5.80 5.95
CA PRO A 2 -12.03 -5.13 6.64
C PRO A 2 -11.23 -4.33 5.59
N ASN A 3 -11.62 -3.06 5.44
CA ASN A 3 -10.68 -1.99 5.07
C ASN A 3 -9.68 -1.88 6.23
N VAL A 4 -8.61 -2.68 6.23
CA VAL A 4 -7.59 -2.58 7.27
C VAL A 4 -6.46 -1.71 6.78
N LEU A 5 -6.55 -0.43 7.14
CA LEU A 5 -5.37 0.41 7.28
C LEU A 5 -4.64 -0.07 8.52
N VAL A 6 -3.53 -0.81 8.37
CA VAL A 6 -2.72 -1.20 9.52
C VAL A 6 -1.90 0.02 9.97
N SER A 7 -2.49 0.96 10.70
CA SER A 7 -1.77 2.13 11.21
C SER A 7 -1.02 1.77 12.49
N GLY A 8 0.31 1.59 12.41
CA GLY A 8 1.19 1.60 13.58
C GLY A 8 1.63 3.03 13.92
N VAL A 9 1.65 3.40 15.20
CA VAL A 9 2.19 4.70 15.66
C VAL A 9 3.57 4.45 16.27
N TYR A 10 4.63 4.80 15.54
CA TYR A 10 6.02 4.78 16.02
C TYR A 10 6.78 5.98 15.43
N PRO A 11 7.81 6.51 16.11
CA PRO A 11 8.54 7.68 15.64
C PRO A 11 9.27 7.33 14.33
N SER A 12 8.84 7.93 13.23
CA SER A 12 9.39 7.72 11.89
C SER A 12 10.18 8.96 11.43
N PRO A 13 11.32 8.79 10.72
CA PRO A 13 12.05 9.88 10.05
C PRO A 13 11.30 10.44 8.82
N ASP A 14 9.97 10.32 8.79
CA ASP A 14 9.12 10.78 7.70
C ASP A 14 9.18 12.29 7.57
N THR A 15 9.33 12.74 6.32
CA THR A 15 9.15 14.14 5.97
C THR A 15 7.72 14.59 6.30
N GLN A 16 7.49 15.90 6.36
CA GLN A 16 6.13 16.43 6.52
C GLN A 16 5.22 15.93 5.38
N GLU A 17 5.76 15.77 4.17
CA GLU A 17 5.04 15.27 3.01
C GLU A 17 4.66 13.79 3.15
N ASP A 18 5.57 12.96 3.64
CA ASP A 18 5.30 11.53 3.87
C ASP A 18 4.19 11.34 4.92
N LYS A 19 4.17 12.19 5.95
CA LYS A 19 3.11 12.20 6.97
C LYS A 19 1.78 12.64 6.36
N ALA A 20 1.78 13.74 5.61
CA ALA A 20 0.58 14.25 4.94
C ALA A 20 0.00 13.22 3.96
N LEU A 21 0.87 12.60 3.14
CA LEU A 21 0.44 11.58 2.19
C LEU A 21 -0.07 10.33 2.91
N ARG A 22 0.59 9.89 3.99
CA ARG A 22 0.09 8.76 4.80
C ARG A 22 -1.31 9.02 5.33
N GLU A 23 -1.58 10.22 5.83
CA GLU A 23 -2.92 10.58 6.30
C GLU A 23 -3.94 10.61 5.15
N ALA A 24 -3.58 11.17 3.99
CA ALA A 24 -4.44 11.19 2.82
C ALA A 24 -4.74 9.78 2.27
N LEU A 25 -3.76 8.89 2.25
CA LEU A 25 -3.90 7.51 1.79
C LEU A 25 -4.85 6.67 2.66
N ARG A 26 -5.26 7.16 3.84
CA ARG A 26 -6.34 6.54 4.62
C ARG A 26 -7.70 6.59 3.90
N LEU A 27 -7.86 7.51 2.94
CA LEU A 27 -9.07 7.63 2.13
C LEU A 27 -9.08 6.70 0.92
N LEU A 28 -8.02 5.91 0.70
CA LEU A 28 -7.88 5.06 -0.49
C LEU A 28 -9.03 4.08 -0.62
N THR A 29 -9.86 4.30 -1.63
CA THR A 29 -11.00 3.44 -1.97
C THR A 29 -11.11 3.26 -3.48
N PRO A 30 -11.49 2.07 -3.97
CA PRO A 30 -11.79 1.88 -5.38
C PRO A 30 -13.00 2.71 -5.81
N THR A 31 -12.96 3.24 -7.02
CA THR A 31 -14.03 4.08 -7.61
C THR A 31 -14.84 3.35 -8.69
N ARG A 32 -14.47 2.09 -8.98
CA ARG A 32 -15.09 1.26 -10.02
C ARG A 32 -15.12 -0.21 -9.62
N PRO A 33 -16.12 -1.00 -10.09
CA PRO A 33 -16.30 -2.38 -9.67
C PRO A 33 -15.20 -3.34 -10.18
N ASP A 34 -14.56 -3.03 -11.32
CA ASP A 34 -13.54 -3.84 -11.99
C ASP A 34 -12.10 -3.44 -11.61
N PHE A 35 -11.90 -2.65 -10.53
CA PHE A 35 -10.60 -2.12 -10.09
C PHE A 35 -9.49 -3.18 -9.95
N ARG A 36 -9.86 -4.44 -9.67
CA ARG A 36 -8.93 -5.56 -9.50
C ARG A 36 -8.19 -5.94 -10.78
N THR A 37 -8.72 -5.57 -11.95
CA THR A 37 -8.12 -5.86 -13.27
C THR A 37 -7.95 -4.61 -14.13
N ALA A 38 -8.73 -3.55 -13.88
CA ALA A 38 -8.64 -2.27 -14.58
C ALA A 38 -7.32 -1.51 -14.33
N ASP A 39 -7.04 -0.49 -15.13
CA ASP A 39 -5.89 0.40 -14.95
C ASP A 39 -5.82 0.95 -13.51
N TYR A 40 -4.67 0.80 -12.85
CA TYR A 40 -4.48 1.18 -11.46
C TYR A 40 -4.67 2.69 -11.22
N ALA A 41 -4.17 3.53 -12.13
CA ALA A 41 -4.26 4.98 -12.01
C ALA A 41 -5.70 5.48 -12.16
N ALA A 42 -6.58 4.71 -12.81
CA ALA A 42 -7.99 5.04 -12.96
C ALA A 42 -8.92 4.28 -12.00
N SER A 43 -8.36 3.45 -11.11
CA SER A 43 -9.12 2.51 -10.27
C SER A 43 -9.49 3.05 -8.88
N PHE A 44 -8.82 4.09 -8.42
CA PHE A 44 -8.96 4.64 -7.07
C PHE A 44 -9.27 6.15 -7.10
N ASN A 45 -9.70 6.67 -5.95
CA ASN A 45 -10.04 8.07 -5.72
C ASN A 45 -8.81 8.99 -5.59
N TRP A 46 -7.86 8.91 -6.51
CA TRP A 46 -6.59 9.66 -6.46
C TRP A 46 -6.78 11.18 -6.39
N ASP A 47 -7.83 11.71 -7.02
CA ASP A 47 -8.16 13.14 -6.97
C ASP A 47 -8.54 13.56 -5.53
N GLU A 48 -9.35 12.76 -4.83
CA GLU A 48 -9.73 13.03 -3.43
C GLU A 48 -8.53 12.91 -2.49
N ILE A 49 -7.67 11.91 -2.70
CA ILE A 49 -6.42 11.74 -1.94
C ILE A 49 -5.50 12.94 -2.17
N SER A 50 -5.42 13.45 -3.41
CA SER A 50 -4.57 14.59 -3.76
C SER A 50 -5.08 15.89 -3.09
N LEU A 51 -6.40 16.08 -3.04
CA LEU A 51 -7.02 17.19 -2.31
C LEU A 51 -6.78 17.10 -0.80
N GLU A 52 -6.92 15.90 -0.23
CA GLU A 52 -6.66 15.68 1.20
C GLU A 52 -5.18 15.87 1.53
N TYR A 53 -4.26 15.39 0.70
CA TYR A 53 -2.82 15.63 0.85
C TYR A 53 -2.50 17.13 0.85
N ALA A 54 -3.06 17.89 -0.10
CA ALA A 54 -2.89 19.35 -0.13
C ALA A 54 -3.48 20.02 1.12
N ARG A 55 -4.62 19.55 1.61
CA ARG A 55 -5.23 20.04 2.87
C ARG A 55 -4.32 19.78 4.07
N GLN A 56 -3.77 18.57 4.18
CA GLN A 56 -2.84 18.17 5.23
C GLN A 56 -1.54 18.97 5.22
N LEU A 57 -1.07 19.40 4.04
CA LEU A 57 0.07 20.32 3.96
C LEU A 57 -0.30 21.77 4.32
N ASN A 58 -1.47 22.26 3.89
CA ASN A 58 -1.90 23.65 4.12
C ASN A 58 -2.19 23.97 5.60
N GLU A 59 -2.55 22.97 6.42
CA GLU A 59 -2.62 23.13 7.89
C GLU A 59 -1.25 23.48 8.52
N PHE A 60 -0.16 23.25 7.80
CA PHE A 60 1.21 23.61 8.15
C PHE A 60 1.67 24.74 7.21
N THR A 61 1.27 25.98 7.52
CA THR A 61 1.52 27.19 6.71
C THR A 61 2.90 27.28 6.05
N HIS A 62 2.87 27.67 4.77
CA HIS A 62 3.90 27.62 3.72
C HIS A 62 4.02 26.23 3.09
N LEU A 63 3.41 26.03 1.92
CA LEU A 63 3.69 24.89 1.06
C LEU A 63 5.20 24.93 0.70
N PRO A 64 6.07 24.04 1.22
CA PRO A 64 7.12 23.60 0.34
C PRO A 64 6.38 22.93 -0.82
N GLN A 65 6.38 23.57 -1.99
CA GLN A 65 6.24 22.76 -3.19
C GLN A 65 7.37 21.74 -3.07
N ARG A 66 7.06 20.45 -3.27
CA ARG A 66 8.11 19.48 -3.50
C ARG A 66 9.10 20.10 -4.45
N ASP A 67 10.33 20.33 -4.00
CA ASP A 67 11.39 20.74 -4.90
C ASP A 67 11.42 19.71 -6.03
N GLU A 68 11.71 20.11 -7.27
CA GLU A 68 11.81 19.18 -8.41
C GLU A 68 12.76 18.00 -8.12
N ASP A 69 13.67 18.17 -7.15
CA ASP A 69 14.62 17.18 -6.65
C ASP A 69 14.04 16.16 -5.65
N SER A 70 12.77 16.30 -5.26
CA SER A 70 12.10 15.40 -4.31
C SER A 70 11.85 14.02 -4.94
N SER A 71 12.45 12.96 -4.37
CA SER A 71 12.32 11.59 -4.89
C SER A 71 10.85 11.12 -4.95
N PRO A 72 10.32 10.62 -6.07
CA PRO A 72 8.90 10.28 -6.18
C PRO A 72 8.46 9.21 -5.18
N TRP A 73 7.17 9.20 -4.80
CA TRP A 73 6.57 8.05 -4.14
C TRP A 73 6.35 6.91 -5.12
N TYR A 74 6.36 5.68 -4.62
CA TYR A 74 6.28 4.47 -5.44
C TYR A 74 5.12 3.59 -5.00
N ALA A 75 4.19 3.34 -5.92
CA ALA A 75 3.16 2.33 -5.74
C ALA A 75 3.65 0.96 -6.24
N VAL A 76 3.46 -0.09 -5.44
CA VAL A 76 3.59 -1.48 -5.86
C VAL A 76 2.19 -2.07 -5.95
N VAL A 77 1.89 -2.75 -7.05
CA VAL A 77 0.57 -3.29 -7.35
C VAL A 77 0.68 -4.79 -7.57
N PHE A 78 0.10 -5.56 -6.66
CA PHE A 78 0.02 -7.01 -6.73
C PHE A 78 -1.36 -7.40 -7.22
N ARG A 79 -1.42 -8.01 -8.42
CA ARG A 79 -2.67 -8.56 -8.97
C ARG A 79 -2.54 -10.06 -9.04
N SER A 80 -3.57 -10.77 -8.59
CA SER A 80 -3.61 -12.23 -8.64
C SER A 80 -5.02 -12.71 -8.95
N LYS A 81 -5.11 -13.91 -9.51
CA LYS A 81 -6.34 -14.68 -9.62
C LYS A 81 -6.13 -15.97 -8.85
N ARG A 82 -6.91 -16.19 -7.80
CA ARG A 82 -6.72 -17.32 -6.88
C ARG A 82 -7.45 -18.57 -7.38
N ARG A 83 -6.95 -19.75 -7.00
CA ARG A 83 -7.69 -21.00 -7.16
C ARG A 83 -8.89 -21.04 -6.21
N LYS A 84 -9.95 -21.75 -6.60
CA LYS A 84 -11.19 -21.84 -5.83
C LYS A 84 -11.02 -22.51 -4.46
N ASP A 85 -10.00 -23.36 -4.33
CA ASP A 85 -9.71 -24.18 -3.15
C ASP A 85 -8.54 -23.62 -2.30
N CYS A 86 -8.06 -22.41 -2.59
CA CYS A 86 -6.96 -21.83 -1.83
C CYS A 86 -7.38 -21.49 -0.39
N ASN A 87 -6.46 -21.72 0.56
CA ASN A 87 -6.65 -21.29 1.95
C ASN A 87 -6.32 -19.80 2.10
N ASN A 88 -7.35 -18.95 2.06
CA ASN A 88 -7.17 -17.49 2.18
C ASN A 88 -6.71 -17.03 3.58
N VAL A 89 -6.89 -17.84 4.63
CA VAL A 89 -6.49 -17.45 6.01
C VAL A 89 -4.96 -17.38 6.12
N ASP A 90 -4.26 -18.38 5.60
CA ASP A 90 -2.79 -18.43 5.66
C ASP A 90 -2.14 -17.28 4.88
N LEU A 91 -2.76 -16.85 3.77
CA LEU A 91 -2.32 -15.71 2.99
C LEU A 91 -2.47 -14.40 3.76
N PHE A 92 -3.61 -14.20 4.42
CA PHE A 92 -3.86 -12.99 5.20
C PHE A 92 -2.87 -12.84 6.36
N ASP A 93 -2.61 -13.94 7.10
CA ASP A 93 -1.64 -13.92 8.19
C ASP A 93 -0.21 -13.66 7.67
N ALA A 94 0.17 -14.28 6.55
CA ALA A 94 1.48 -14.06 5.94
C ALA A 94 1.66 -12.61 5.42
N ASP A 95 0.62 -12.02 4.83
CA ASP A 95 0.61 -10.63 4.37
C ASP A 95 0.74 -9.64 5.55
N ARG A 96 0.05 -9.92 6.67
CA ARG A 96 0.20 -9.13 7.91
C ARG A 96 1.64 -9.20 8.44
N ASP A 97 2.23 -10.39 8.44
CA ASP A 97 3.60 -10.58 8.94
C ASP A 97 4.63 -9.90 8.02
N ALA A 98 4.44 -9.99 6.71
CA ALA A 98 5.22 -9.24 5.72
C ALA A 98 5.10 -7.72 5.95
N TYR A 99 3.89 -7.19 6.11
CA TYR A 99 3.67 -5.78 6.44
C TYR A 99 4.46 -5.34 7.68
N ASN A 100 4.33 -6.08 8.78
CA ASN A 100 4.99 -5.76 10.05
C ASN A 100 6.52 -5.78 9.92
N GLU A 101 7.06 -6.74 9.17
CA GLU A 101 8.49 -6.84 8.90
C GLU A 101 8.99 -5.68 8.02
N ALA A 102 8.26 -5.35 6.94
CA ALA A 102 8.56 -4.21 6.08
C ALA A 102 8.63 -2.90 6.86
N PHE A 103 7.61 -2.66 7.69
CA PHE A 103 7.50 -1.45 8.50
C PHE A 103 8.71 -1.32 9.44
N LYS A 104 9.07 -2.40 10.16
CA LYS A 104 10.23 -2.43 11.07
C LYS A 104 11.56 -2.27 10.33
N HIS A 105 11.74 -2.96 9.20
CA HIS A 105 12.98 -2.96 8.43
C HIS A 105 13.26 -1.59 7.78
N THR A 106 12.21 -0.94 7.29
CA THR A 106 12.36 0.32 6.54
C THR A 106 12.22 1.57 7.40
N GLY A 107 11.83 1.41 8.67
CA GLY A 107 11.62 2.52 9.59
C GLY A 107 10.41 3.38 9.22
N GLY A 108 9.33 2.77 8.71
CA GLY A 108 8.10 3.49 8.36
C GLY A 108 7.99 3.97 6.90
N ALA A 109 8.93 3.63 6.02
CA ALA A 109 8.91 4.02 4.61
C ALA A 109 7.71 3.47 3.81
N LEU A 110 7.03 2.46 4.35
CA LEU A 110 5.74 1.96 3.86
C LEU A 110 4.62 2.89 4.34
N LEU A 111 4.06 3.69 3.45
CA LEU A 111 3.02 4.67 3.78
C LEU A 111 1.65 4.04 3.94
N VAL A 112 1.30 3.10 3.05
CA VAL A 112 0.04 2.36 3.13
C VAL A 112 0.25 0.94 2.61
N TYR A 113 -0.46 -0.01 3.20
CA TYR A 113 -0.72 -1.32 2.63
C TYR A 113 -2.23 -1.52 2.60
N TRP A 114 -2.76 -1.81 1.41
CA TRP A 114 -4.18 -1.91 1.12
C TRP A 114 -4.43 -3.19 0.32
N TYR A 115 -5.50 -3.91 0.63
CA TYR A 115 -5.85 -5.14 -0.09
C TYR A 115 -7.36 -5.33 -0.11
N THR A 116 -7.82 -6.25 -0.96
CA THR A 116 -9.24 -6.57 -1.10
C THR A 116 -9.52 -8.06 -1.04
N ASP A 117 -10.73 -8.41 -0.63
CA ASP A 117 -11.29 -9.75 -0.81
C ASP A 117 -11.40 -10.13 -2.30
N LEU A 118 -11.55 -11.43 -2.56
CA LEU A 118 -11.74 -11.96 -3.90
C LEU A 118 -13.05 -11.45 -4.53
N ASP A 119 -13.02 -11.14 -5.83
CA ASP A 119 -14.26 -10.97 -6.59
C ASP A 119 -14.88 -12.32 -7.04
N ALA A 120 -15.99 -12.26 -7.78
CA ALA A 120 -16.69 -13.44 -8.28
C ALA A 120 -15.82 -14.32 -9.21
N ASP A 121 -14.80 -13.72 -9.83
CA ASP A 121 -13.84 -14.39 -10.72
C ASP A 121 -12.55 -14.78 -9.99
N PHE A 122 -12.53 -14.68 -8.66
CA PHE A 122 -11.39 -14.97 -7.79
C PHE A 122 -10.19 -14.03 -8.01
N ASN A 123 -10.40 -12.84 -8.60
CA ASN A 123 -9.35 -11.84 -8.69
C ASN A 123 -9.15 -11.16 -7.33
N CYS A 124 -7.92 -10.77 -7.07
CA CYS A 124 -7.50 -10.01 -5.89
C CYS A 124 -6.53 -8.91 -6.31
N LEU A 125 -6.55 -7.80 -5.57
CA LEU A 125 -5.57 -6.73 -5.66
C LEU A 125 -5.07 -6.38 -4.26
N ALA A 126 -3.75 -6.34 -4.11
CA ALA A 126 -3.09 -5.67 -3.00
C ALA A 126 -2.19 -4.58 -3.55
N THR A 127 -2.04 -3.49 -2.81
CA THR A 127 -1.17 -2.39 -3.19
C THR A 127 -0.55 -1.74 -1.97
N CYS A 128 0.67 -1.25 -2.15
CA CYS A 128 1.34 -0.43 -1.16
C CYS A 128 2.00 0.78 -1.79
N VAL A 129 2.11 1.86 -1.02
CA VAL A 129 2.82 3.09 -1.41
C VAL A 129 4.02 3.28 -0.52
N TRP A 130 5.16 3.60 -1.12
CA TRP A 130 6.46 3.72 -0.46
C TRP A 130 7.07 5.10 -0.70
N THR A 131 7.86 5.57 0.26
CA THR A 131 8.68 6.79 0.13
C THR A 131 9.84 6.64 -0.84
N SER A 132 10.23 5.40 -1.18
CA SER A 132 11.34 5.13 -2.10
C SER A 132 11.23 3.74 -2.74
N ARG A 133 11.62 3.65 -4.01
CA ARG A 133 11.74 2.39 -4.74
C ARG A 133 12.74 1.44 -4.10
N ASP A 134 13.87 1.95 -3.62
CA ASP A 134 14.91 1.11 -3.04
C ASP A 134 14.44 0.48 -1.73
N LYS A 135 13.64 1.21 -0.94
CA LYS A 135 12.98 0.67 0.26
C LYS A 135 11.94 -0.39 -0.08
N ALA A 136 11.14 -0.15 -1.13
CA ALA A 136 10.18 -1.15 -1.61
C ALA A 136 10.87 -2.43 -2.10
N LEU A 137 12.04 -2.31 -2.73
CA LEU A 137 12.81 -3.46 -3.20
C LEU A 137 13.55 -4.19 -2.07
N SER A 138 14.04 -3.47 -1.05
CA SER A 138 14.86 -4.07 0.00
C SER A 138 14.08 -5.10 0.83
N VAL A 139 12.75 -4.96 0.93
CA VAL A 139 11.91 -5.87 1.72
C VAL A 139 11.65 -7.21 1.04
N ASN A 140 11.79 -7.31 -0.29
CA ASN A 140 11.44 -8.53 -1.06
C ASN A 140 12.26 -9.77 -0.65
N SER A 141 13.47 -9.57 -0.13
CA SER A 141 14.34 -10.68 0.30
C SER A 141 14.11 -11.12 1.74
N LEU A 142 13.31 -10.36 2.50
CA LEU A 142 13.09 -10.63 3.92
C LEU A 142 12.25 -11.90 4.14
N PRO A 143 12.46 -12.63 5.25
CA PRO A 143 11.80 -13.90 5.51
C PRO A 143 10.28 -13.90 5.36
N ALA A 144 9.57 -12.93 5.95
CA ALA A 144 8.10 -12.92 5.89
C ALA A 144 7.60 -12.58 4.49
N HIS A 145 8.27 -11.67 3.78
CA HIS A 145 7.95 -11.35 2.38
C HIS A 145 8.16 -12.55 1.46
N ARG A 146 9.25 -13.32 1.63
CA ARG A 146 9.49 -14.54 0.86
C ARG A 146 8.41 -15.59 1.14
N GLN A 147 7.99 -15.72 2.39
CA GLN A 147 6.91 -16.64 2.77
C GLN A 147 5.57 -16.23 2.13
N ALA A 148 5.17 -14.96 2.24
CA ALA A 148 3.95 -14.45 1.62
C ALA A 148 3.96 -14.60 0.09
N SER A 149 5.10 -14.31 -0.54
CA SER A 149 5.29 -14.48 -1.99
C SER A 149 5.15 -15.93 -2.41
N ARG A 150 5.73 -16.88 -1.65
CA ARG A 150 5.61 -18.31 -1.92
C ARG A 150 4.17 -18.80 -1.78
N LEU A 151 3.51 -18.49 -0.65
CA LEU A 151 2.11 -18.86 -0.44
C LEU A 151 1.21 -18.28 -1.53
N SER A 152 1.50 -17.05 -1.97
CA SER A 152 0.77 -16.43 -3.06
C SER A 152 0.95 -17.16 -4.38
N ALA A 153 2.18 -17.56 -4.73
CA ALA A 153 2.44 -18.35 -5.93
C ALA A 153 1.77 -19.73 -5.87
N ASP A 154 1.78 -20.37 -4.71
CA ASP A 154 1.15 -21.68 -4.49
C ASP A 154 -0.39 -21.61 -4.53
N SER A 155 -0.99 -20.41 -4.50
CA SER A 155 -2.44 -20.18 -4.46
C SER A 155 -3.08 -19.77 -5.79
N ILE A 156 -2.27 -19.62 -6.84
CA ILE A 156 -2.71 -19.26 -8.21
C ILE A 156 -2.90 -20.51 -9.06
#